data_AF-F8E3U8-F1
#
_entry.id   AF-F8E3U8-F1
#
_cell.length_a   1.000
_cell.length_b   1.000
_cell.length_c   1.000
_cell.angle_alpha   90.00
_cell.angle_beta   90.00
_cell.angle_gamma   90.00
#
_symmetry.space_group_name_H-M   'P 1'
#
loop_
_entity.id
_entity.type
_entity.pdbx_description
1 polymer ?
#
loop_
_entity_poly.entity_id
_entity_poly.type
_entity_poly.pdbx_seq_one_letter_code
_entity_poly.pdbx_strand_id
1 'polypeptide(L)'
;MFKKISILVILFAVFIFNGFCEEKAGAFVESLGVITANVVYVRDKPDLDARRIRTFYEGAKIIVIGEQGKWYKVKVNNVRSGYALKKDISFKDTLGGSSKSSSYFDKKLSLNVQNFIDRFNLNMTESDYFDKEGIVPVFKYKKLQIEDGTVKLELIYTTEKKRERVVSDNMSNPFAKELRYFMEVVFFKLINSPYKNFHIDVFSNPSENNGSFKKYAEFSFNRERVNFEKVKDFRGEVWNYIKTTSDISEIFSKYPIVK
;
A
#
# COMPACT_ATOMS: atom_id res chain seq x y z
N MET A 1 -1.09 27.36 19.27
CA MET A 1 -0.11 27.51 18.17
C MET A 1 0.36 26.13 17.73
N PHE A 2 -0.24 25.58 16.67
CA PHE A 2 0.15 24.28 16.12
C PHE A 2 1.47 24.43 15.36
N LYS A 3 2.56 23.87 15.90
CA LYS A 3 3.82 23.76 15.18
C LYS A 3 3.62 22.83 13.99
N LYS A 4 3.76 23.36 12.78
CA LYS A 4 3.84 22.60 11.53
C LYS A 4 4.98 21.59 11.65
N ILE A 5 4.66 20.32 11.86
CA ILE A 5 5.62 19.23 11.69
C ILE A 5 5.64 18.97 10.18
N SER A 6 6.70 19.45 9.52
CA SER A 6 6.98 19.10 8.12
C SER A 6 7.30 17.61 8.02
N ILE A 7 6.27 16.79 7.82
CA ILE A 7 6.38 15.41 7.33
C ILE A 7 6.31 15.50 5.81
N LEU A 8 7.39 15.92 5.18
CA LEU A 8 7.50 15.88 3.73
C LEU A 8 8.97 15.68 3.38
N VAL A 9 9.21 14.84 2.36
CA VAL A 9 10.44 14.70 1.55
C VAL A 9 11.15 13.33 1.60
N ILE A 10 11.14 12.55 2.69
CA ILE A 10 11.92 11.28 2.69
C ILE A 10 11.06 10.02 2.38
N LEU A 11 9.73 10.12 2.42
CA LEU A 11 8.81 8.97 2.30
C LEU A 11 8.52 8.49 0.86
N PHE A 12 8.94 9.20 -0.18
CA PHE A 12 8.39 8.99 -1.55
C PHE A 12 9.39 8.59 -2.65
N ALA A 13 10.70 8.63 -2.40
CA ALA A 13 11.69 8.24 -3.42
C ALA A 13 11.74 6.73 -3.71
N VAL A 14 11.07 5.91 -2.91
CA VAL A 14 11.13 4.44 -2.94
C VAL A 14 9.89 3.80 -3.59
N PHE A 15 8.87 4.60 -3.95
CA PHE A 15 7.65 4.08 -4.56
C PHE A 15 7.76 3.82 -6.07
N ILE A 16 8.84 4.31 -6.70
CA ILE A 16 8.98 4.39 -8.15
C ILE A 16 9.97 3.33 -8.62
N PHE A 17 9.44 2.20 -9.13
CA PHE A 17 9.98 1.39 -10.24
C PHE A 17 9.44 -0.05 -10.13
N ASN A 18 8.27 -0.31 -10.73
CA ASN A 18 7.94 -1.64 -11.26
C ASN A 18 7.84 -1.54 -12.79
N GLY A 19 8.84 -0.91 -13.40
CA GLY A 19 9.05 -0.85 -14.84
C GLY A 19 10.49 -1.26 -15.11
N PHE A 20 10.69 -2.33 -15.85
CA PHE A 20 12.01 -2.86 -16.19
C PHE A 20 12.75 -1.89 -17.13
N CYS A 21 13.90 -1.36 -16.71
CA CYS A 21 15.04 -1.00 -17.56
C CYS A 21 16.28 -0.83 -16.66
N GLU A 22 17.39 -1.47 -17.02
CA GLU A 22 18.57 -1.65 -16.19
C GLU A 22 19.69 -0.67 -16.58
N GLU A 23 20.10 0.19 -15.64
CA GLU A 23 21.52 0.44 -15.37
C GLU A 23 21.73 1.00 -13.94
N LYS A 24 22.90 0.69 -13.37
CA LYS A 24 23.26 0.63 -11.95
C LYS A 24 23.16 1.95 -11.17
N ALA A 25 22.07 2.09 -10.43
CA ALA A 25 22.03 2.47 -9.02
C ALA A 25 20.69 1.93 -8.49
N GLY A 26 20.74 0.85 -7.70
CA GLY A 26 19.56 0.03 -7.38
C GLY A 26 18.36 0.85 -6.92
N ALA A 27 17.42 1.10 -7.85
CA ALA A 27 16.15 1.71 -7.58
C ALA A 27 15.44 0.81 -6.57
N PHE A 28 15.29 1.30 -5.36
CA PHE A 28 14.93 0.43 -4.27
C PHE A 28 13.42 0.13 -4.32
N VAL A 29 13.04 -1.16 -4.45
CA VAL A 29 11.64 -1.62 -4.51
C VAL A 29 11.23 -2.13 -3.13
N GLU A 30 10.45 -1.33 -2.41
CA GLU A 30 9.82 -1.79 -1.16
C GLU A 30 9.05 -3.09 -1.40
N SER A 31 9.37 -4.12 -0.63
CA SER A 31 8.80 -5.47 -0.77
C SER A 31 8.26 -5.96 0.56
N LEU A 32 7.11 -6.64 0.56
CA LEU A 32 6.49 -7.14 1.79
C LEU A 32 6.97 -8.58 2.03
N GLY A 33 7.85 -8.73 3.02
CA GLY A 33 8.30 -10.02 3.50
C GLY A 33 7.44 -10.55 4.64
N VAL A 34 7.49 -11.87 4.83
CA VAL A 34 6.92 -12.59 5.97
C VAL A 34 8.06 -13.32 6.67
N ILE A 35 8.16 -13.14 7.98
CA ILE A 35 9.14 -13.84 8.81
C ILE A 35 8.82 -15.33 8.86
N THR A 36 9.77 -16.19 8.53
CA THR A 36 9.61 -17.66 8.52
C THR A 36 10.34 -18.35 9.66
N ALA A 37 11.27 -17.67 10.34
CA ALA A 37 11.93 -18.20 11.53
C ALA A 37 11.15 -17.83 12.79
N ASN A 38 11.23 -18.68 13.84
CA ASN A 38 10.56 -18.45 15.13
C ASN A 38 10.84 -17.05 15.69
N VAL A 39 12.10 -16.60 15.60
CA VAL A 39 12.56 -15.29 16.07
C VAL A 39 13.58 -14.73 15.08
N VAL A 40 13.38 -13.47 14.67
CA VAL A 40 14.32 -12.70 13.85
C VAL A 40 14.71 -11.43 14.57
N TYR A 41 16.02 -11.16 14.62
CA TYR A 41 16.57 -9.93 15.17
C TYR A 41 16.95 -8.98 14.05
N VAL A 42 16.36 -7.79 14.06
CA VAL A 42 16.81 -6.69 13.21
C VAL A 42 17.95 -5.96 13.91
N ARG A 43 19.01 -5.71 13.17
CA ARG A 43 20.26 -5.10 13.67
C ARG A 43 20.54 -3.76 13.02
N ASP A 44 21.31 -2.90 13.68
CA ASP A 44 21.64 -1.58 13.13
C ASP A 44 22.65 -1.61 11.97
N LYS A 45 23.46 -2.67 11.88
CA LYS A 45 24.39 -2.95 10.78
C LYS A 45 24.20 -4.38 10.26
N PRO A 46 24.59 -4.68 9.01
CA PRO A 46 24.52 -6.02 8.42
C PRO A 46 25.63 -6.94 8.98
N ASP A 47 25.61 -7.16 10.29
CA ASP A 47 26.61 -7.88 11.06
C ASP A 47 25.92 -8.66 12.20
N LEU A 48 26.36 -9.89 12.48
CA LEU A 48 25.81 -10.75 13.53
C LEU A 48 26.13 -10.24 14.95
N ASP A 49 27.15 -9.41 15.10
CA ASP A 49 27.54 -8.82 16.39
C ASP A 49 26.98 -7.40 16.60
N ALA A 50 26.37 -6.83 15.56
CA ALA A 50 25.73 -5.53 15.64
C ALA A 50 24.55 -5.50 16.61
N ARG A 51 24.27 -4.34 17.19
CA ARG A 51 23.22 -4.17 18.20
C ARG A 51 21.86 -4.51 17.62
N ARG A 52 21.08 -5.30 18.35
CA ARG A 52 19.69 -5.63 18.02
C ARG A 52 18.81 -4.42 18.31
N ILE A 53 18.05 -3.97 17.31
CA ILE A 53 17.19 -2.78 17.40
C ILE A 53 15.70 -3.11 17.37
N ARG A 54 15.32 -4.31 16.89
CA ARG A 54 13.95 -4.84 16.95
C ARG A 54 13.96 -6.36 16.89
N THR A 55 12.93 -6.98 17.45
CA THR A 55 12.67 -8.42 17.36
C THR A 55 11.34 -8.62 16.62
N PHE A 56 11.32 -9.55 15.68
CA PHE A 56 10.10 -10.05 15.04
C PHE A 56 9.96 -11.55 15.29
N TYR A 57 8.70 -12.01 15.28
CA TYR A 57 8.35 -13.42 15.44
C TYR A 57 7.83 -13.99 14.13
N GLU A 58 7.76 -15.32 14.04
CA GLU A 58 7.21 -16.02 12.87
C GLU A 58 5.84 -15.46 12.46
N GLY A 59 5.62 -15.37 11.15
CA GLY A 59 4.39 -14.84 10.56
C GLY A 59 4.29 -13.32 10.56
N ALA A 60 5.17 -12.60 11.28
CA ALA A 60 5.19 -11.14 11.24
C ALA A 60 5.50 -10.64 9.83
N LYS A 61 4.82 -9.55 9.44
CA LYS A 61 5.07 -8.86 8.18
C LYS A 61 6.18 -7.83 8.36
N ILE A 62 7.07 -7.73 7.38
CA ILE A 62 8.18 -6.78 7.40
C ILE A 62 8.37 -6.14 6.03
N ILE A 63 8.68 -4.85 5.99
CA ILE A 63 8.95 -4.15 4.74
C ILE A 63 10.45 -4.20 4.48
N VAL A 64 10.85 -4.91 3.44
CA VAL A 64 12.21 -4.97 2.95
C VAL A 64 12.47 -3.71 2.13
N ILE A 65 13.51 -2.96 2.54
CA ILE A 65 13.95 -1.71 1.94
C ILE A 65 15.35 -1.74 1.28
N GLY A 66 15.94 -2.92 1.12
CA GLY A 66 17.23 -3.06 0.45
C GLY A 66 17.78 -4.46 0.61
N GLU A 67 18.87 -4.72 -0.10
CA GLU A 67 19.66 -5.91 0.13
C GLU A 67 21.15 -5.60 0.15
N GLN A 68 21.87 -6.33 0.99
CA GLN A 68 23.32 -6.25 1.11
C GLN A 68 23.87 -7.61 1.52
N GLY A 69 24.46 -8.34 0.57
CA GLY A 69 24.99 -9.68 0.80
C GLY A 69 23.93 -10.64 1.34
N LYS A 70 24.16 -11.20 2.54
CA LYS A 70 23.24 -12.12 3.24
C LYS A 70 22.13 -11.41 4.03
N TRP A 71 22.04 -10.08 3.93
CA TRP A 71 21.10 -9.26 4.68
C TRP A 71 20.09 -8.58 3.77
N TYR A 72 18.86 -8.46 4.26
CA TYR A 72 17.92 -7.46 3.81
C TYR A 72 18.02 -6.23 4.70
N LYS A 73 18.12 -5.05 4.09
CA LYS A 73 17.80 -3.81 4.79
C LYS A 73 16.27 -3.77 4.93
N VAL A 74 15.77 -3.50 6.11
CA VAL A 74 14.35 -3.56 6.44
C VAL A 74 13.92 -2.29 7.15
N LYS A 75 12.68 -1.89 6.93
CA LYS A 75 12.07 -0.76 7.61
C LYS A 75 11.65 -1.19 9.01
N VAL A 76 12.09 -0.44 10.00
CA VAL A 76 11.78 -0.63 11.41
C VAL A 76 11.00 0.59 11.81
N ASN A 77 9.67 0.52 11.83
CA ASN A 77 8.77 1.68 11.91
C ASN A 77 8.98 2.70 10.77
N ASN A 78 8.20 3.80 10.75
CA ASN A 78 8.26 4.77 9.66
C ASN A 78 9.54 5.64 9.59
N VAL A 79 10.42 5.56 10.59
CA VAL A 79 11.54 6.51 10.76
C VAL A 79 12.90 5.81 10.80
N ARG A 80 12.95 4.52 11.11
CA ARG A 80 14.22 3.77 11.21
C ARG A 80 14.31 2.64 10.18
N SER A 81 15.53 2.23 9.93
CA SER A 81 15.83 1.01 9.18
C SER A 81 16.89 0.20 9.90
N GLY A 82 16.95 -1.08 9.60
CA GLY A 82 17.98 -1.99 10.08
C GLY A 82 18.19 -3.14 9.11
N TYR A 83 18.83 -4.21 9.57
CA TYR A 83 19.21 -5.36 8.77
C TYR A 83 18.71 -6.66 9.39
N ALA A 84 18.09 -7.51 8.57
CA ALA A 84 17.64 -8.86 8.93
C ALA A 84 18.23 -9.88 7.94
N LEU A 85 18.43 -11.12 8.36
CA LEU A 85 19.03 -12.15 7.49
C LEU A 85 18.03 -12.58 6.41
N LYS A 86 18.52 -12.73 5.17
CA LYS A 86 17.66 -13.12 4.02
C LYS A 86 16.97 -14.46 4.22
N LYS A 87 17.67 -15.43 4.81
CA LYS A 87 17.17 -16.80 5.04
C LYS A 87 15.93 -16.88 5.92
N ASP A 88 15.65 -15.83 6.71
CA ASP A 88 14.55 -15.82 7.68
C ASP A 88 13.32 -15.04 7.17
N ILE A 89 13.36 -14.57 5.92
CA ILE A 89 12.31 -13.76 5.28
C ILE A 89 11.91 -14.42 3.96
N SER A 90 10.62 -14.71 3.82
CA SER A 90 10.03 -15.15 2.56
C SER A 90 9.16 -14.05 1.94
N PHE A 91 9.01 -14.06 0.62
CA PHE A 91 8.09 -13.16 -0.09
C PHE A 91 6.94 -13.99 -0.67
N LYS A 92 5.73 -13.44 -0.64
CA LYS A 92 4.57 -14.04 -1.30
C LYS A 92 4.57 -13.88 -2.83
N ASP A 93 5.66 -13.36 -3.40
CA ASP A 93 5.75 -12.98 -4.82
C ASP A 93 6.06 -14.15 -5.77
N THR A 94 6.40 -15.34 -5.26
CA THR A 94 6.75 -16.48 -6.12
C THR A 94 5.51 -17.23 -6.58
N LEU A 95 4.85 -16.71 -7.61
CA LEU A 95 4.14 -17.54 -8.57
C LEU A 95 5.19 -18.42 -9.27
N GLY A 96 5.34 -19.68 -8.84
CA GLY A 96 6.31 -20.63 -9.37
C GLY A 96 6.19 -20.80 -10.89
N GLY A 97 7.31 -21.17 -11.53
CA GLY A 97 7.54 -21.23 -12.98
C GLY A 97 6.48 -21.99 -13.77
N SER A 98 5.39 -21.31 -14.06
CA SER A 98 4.33 -21.75 -14.97
C SER A 98 4.26 -20.78 -16.14
N SER A 99 3.96 -21.33 -17.31
CA SER A 99 3.93 -20.62 -18.59
C SER A 99 3.13 -19.31 -18.50
N LYS A 100 3.60 -18.26 -19.20
CA LYS A 100 3.01 -16.90 -19.24
C LYS A 100 1.59 -16.94 -19.84
N SER A 101 0.60 -17.33 -19.04
CA SER A 101 -0.83 -17.32 -19.39
C SER A 101 -1.52 -16.05 -18.85
N SER A 102 -2.69 -15.70 -19.39
CA SER A 102 -3.54 -14.61 -18.85
C SER A 102 -3.78 -14.77 -17.34
N SER A 103 -4.04 -16.00 -16.90
CA SER A 103 -4.21 -16.34 -15.48
C SER A 103 -3.00 -16.00 -14.61
N TYR A 104 -1.77 -16.10 -15.14
CA TYR A 104 -0.56 -15.69 -14.43
C TYR A 104 -0.51 -14.17 -14.24
N PHE A 105 -0.79 -13.40 -15.29
CA PHE A 105 -0.79 -11.93 -15.22
C PHE A 105 -1.87 -11.41 -14.26
N ASP A 106 -3.06 -12.04 -14.26
CA ASP A 106 -4.15 -11.72 -13.34
C ASP A 106 -3.74 -11.92 -11.88
N LYS A 107 -3.22 -13.12 -11.58
CA LYS A 107 -2.73 -13.46 -10.24
C LYS A 107 -1.61 -12.53 -9.80
N LYS A 108 -0.67 -12.23 -10.70
CA LYS A 108 0.45 -11.34 -10.40
C LYS A 108 -0.01 -9.92 -10.12
N LEU A 109 -0.94 -9.38 -10.91
CA LEU A 109 -1.52 -8.05 -10.68
C LEU A 109 -2.26 -7.97 -9.35
N SER A 110 -3.13 -8.96 -9.09
CA SER A 110 -3.86 -9.13 -7.83
C SER A 110 -2.92 -9.13 -6.62
N LEU A 111 -1.89 -9.97 -6.62
CA LEU A 111 -0.88 -10.05 -5.56
C LEU A 111 -0.10 -8.74 -5.38
N ASN A 112 0.34 -8.12 -6.48
CA ASN A 112 1.09 -6.86 -6.42
C ASN A 112 0.27 -5.71 -5.82
N VAL A 113 -1.02 -5.64 -6.16
CA VAL A 113 -1.95 -4.66 -5.59
C VAL A 113 -2.18 -4.97 -4.11
N GLN A 114 -2.49 -6.22 -3.77
CA GLN A 114 -2.70 -6.64 -2.37
C GLN A 114 -1.48 -6.37 -1.49
N ASN A 115 -0.27 -6.73 -1.94
CA ASN A 115 0.97 -6.49 -1.21
C ASN A 115 1.23 -4.99 -1.01
N PHE A 116 0.91 -4.15 -2.00
CA PHE A 116 1.01 -2.70 -1.83
C PHE A 116 0.05 -2.18 -0.77
N ILE A 117 -1.22 -2.62 -0.79
CA ILE A 117 -2.23 -2.24 0.19
C ILE A 117 -1.80 -2.68 1.60
N ASP A 118 -1.32 -3.90 1.74
CA ASP A 118 -0.83 -4.44 3.00
C ASP A 118 0.36 -3.65 3.54
N ARG A 119 1.31 -3.24 2.69
CA ARG A 119 2.42 -2.35 3.09
C ARG A 119 1.93 -0.99 3.54
N PHE A 120 0.99 -0.40 2.82
CA PHE A 120 0.40 0.88 3.18
C PHE A 120 -0.26 0.79 4.56
N ASN A 121 -1.09 -0.23 4.79
CA ASN A 121 -1.76 -0.45 6.07
C ASN A 121 -0.74 -0.70 7.19
N LEU A 122 0.30 -1.49 6.94
CA LEU A 122 1.37 -1.73 7.91
C LEU A 122 2.11 -0.43 8.27
N ASN A 123 2.40 0.42 7.30
CA ASN A 123 2.98 1.75 7.58
C ASN A 123 2.02 2.61 8.42
N MET A 124 0.71 2.55 8.17
CA MET A 124 -0.28 3.27 8.98
C MET A 124 -0.29 2.77 10.43
N THR A 125 -0.33 1.45 10.64
CA THR A 125 -0.42 0.85 11.98
C THR A 125 0.92 0.83 12.74
N GLU A 126 2.05 0.99 12.06
CA GLU A 126 3.38 1.14 12.68
C GLU A 126 3.80 2.61 12.84
N SER A 127 2.87 3.55 12.65
CA SER A 127 3.14 4.99 12.77
C SER A 127 3.02 5.48 14.22
N ASP A 128 3.86 6.46 14.57
CA ASP A 128 3.74 7.19 15.84
C ASP A 128 2.35 7.82 16.03
N TYR A 129 1.67 8.18 14.93
CA TYR A 129 0.31 8.68 14.97
C TYR A 129 -0.64 7.61 15.47
N PHE A 130 -0.58 6.39 14.94
CA PHE A 130 -1.40 5.28 15.43
C PHE A 130 -1.06 4.91 16.87
N ASP A 131 0.20 5.06 17.28
CA ASP A 131 0.60 4.84 18.67
C ASP A 131 -0.07 5.83 19.63
N LYS A 132 -0.15 7.10 19.25
CA LYS A 132 -0.71 8.18 20.07
C LYS A 132 -2.24 8.24 19.99
N GLU A 133 -2.77 8.24 18.78
CA GLU A 133 -4.19 8.43 18.51
C GLU A 133 -4.97 7.11 18.48
N GLY A 134 -4.31 5.97 18.32
CA GLY A 134 -4.97 4.66 18.36
C GLY A 134 -6.00 4.44 17.26
N ILE A 135 -6.02 5.28 16.21
CA ILE A 135 -6.91 5.17 15.05
C ILE A 135 -6.18 5.63 13.78
N VAL A 136 -6.32 4.87 12.70
CA VAL A 136 -5.84 5.25 11.36
C VAL A 136 -6.77 4.72 10.27
N PRO A 137 -6.89 5.42 9.14
CA PRO A 137 -7.60 4.89 7.98
C PRO A 137 -6.78 3.80 7.28
N VAL A 138 -7.47 2.76 6.79
CA VAL A 138 -6.87 1.66 6.03
C VAL A 138 -7.77 1.26 4.86
N PHE A 139 -7.20 0.50 3.92
CA PHE A 139 -7.95 -0.17 2.86
C PHE A 139 -7.82 -1.67 2.98
N LYS A 140 -8.91 -2.42 3.00
CA LYS A 140 -8.87 -3.88 2.85
C LYS A 140 -9.05 -4.25 1.38
N TYR A 141 -8.14 -5.07 0.87
CA TYR A 141 -8.28 -5.68 -0.44
C TYR A 141 -9.45 -6.69 -0.39
N LYS A 142 -10.47 -6.51 -1.23
CA LYS A 142 -11.61 -7.43 -1.29
C LYS A 142 -11.44 -8.43 -2.44
N LYS A 143 -11.28 -7.95 -3.67
CA LYS A 143 -10.98 -8.79 -4.84
C LYS A 143 -10.47 -7.97 -6.02
N LEU A 144 -9.77 -8.63 -6.94
CA LEU A 144 -9.44 -8.16 -8.27
C LEU A 144 -9.74 -9.27 -9.26
N GLN A 145 -10.52 -8.95 -10.28
CA GLN A 145 -10.92 -9.89 -11.32
C GLN A 145 -10.93 -9.20 -12.69
N ILE A 146 -10.74 -9.97 -13.74
CA ILE A 146 -10.77 -9.48 -15.11
C ILE A 146 -12.07 -9.98 -15.74
N GLU A 147 -12.93 -9.05 -16.11
CA GLU A 147 -14.22 -9.33 -16.75
C GLU A 147 -14.27 -8.53 -18.05
N ASP A 148 -14.47 -9.20 -19.18
CA ASP A 148 -14.59 -8.58 -20.51
C ASP A 148 -13.44 -7.61 -20.83
N GLY A 149 -12.20 -8.00 -20.50
CA GLY A 149 -11.00 -7.19 -20.73
C GLY A 149 -10.88 -5.95 -19.82
N THR A 150 -11.74 -5.84 -18.80
CA THR A 150 -11.73 -4.79 -17.79
C THR A 150 -11.25 -5.35 -16.46
N VAL A 151 -10.24 -4.72 -15.86
CA VAL A 151 -9.82 -5.04 -14.49
C VAL A 151 -10.80 -4.39 -13.53
N LYS A 152 -11.49 -5.20 -12.72
CA LYS A 152 -12.38 -4.75 -11.65
C LYS A 152 -11.72 -5.01 -10.30
N LEU A 153 -11.39 -3.94 -9.59
CA LEU A 153 -10.81 -3.97 -8.24
C LEU A 153 -11.86 -3.50 -7.22
N GLU A 154 -12.06 -4.29 -6.16
CA GLU A 154 -12.90 -3.90 -5.04
C GLU A 154 -12.05 -3.69 -3.78
N LEU A 155 -12.23 -2.55 -3.13
CA LEU A 155 -11.57 -2.16 -1.89
C LEU A 155 -12.60 -1.84 -0.81
N ILE A 156 -12.23 -2.03 0.45
CA ILE A 156 -13.02 -1.59 1.61
C ILE A 156 -12.22 -0.51 2.35
N TYR A 157 -12.69 0.72 2.32
CA TYR A 157 -12.21 1.83 3.12
C TYR A 157 -12.76 1.73 4.55
N THR A 158 -11.87 1.52 5.52
CA THR A 158 -12.24 1.30 6.92
C THR A 158 -11.18 1.90 7.87
N THR A 159 -11.32 1.65 9.17
CA THR A 159 -10.39 2.13 10.20
C THR A 159 -9.81 0.97 10.98
N GLU A 160 -8.50 1.02 11.24
CA GLU A 160 -7.89 0.21 12.32
C GLU A 160 -7.88 1.02 13.61
N LYS A 161 -8.13 0.35 14.73
CA LYS A 161 -8.23 0.98 16.06
C LYS A 161 -7.54 0.13 17.12
N LYS A 162 -6.83 0.76 18.08
CA LYS A 162 -6.24 0.07 19.25
C LYS A 162 -7.24 -0.21 20.36
N ARG A 163 -8.34 0.55 20.41
CA ARG A 163 -9.44 0.45 21.39
C ARG A 163 -10.75 0.77 20.67
N GLU A 164 -11.89 0.46 21.29
CA GLU A 164 -13.21 0.96 20.87
C GLU A 164 -13.29 2.48 21.11
N ARG A 165 -12.56 3.26 20.30
CA ARG A 165 -12.82 4.69 20.17
C ARG A 165 -14.05 4.85 19.28
N VAL A 166 -15.05 5.56 19.81
CA VAL A 166 -16.21 5.99 19.03
C VAL A 166 -15.71 6.90 17.92
N VAL A 167 -15.91 6.47 16.68
CA VAL A 167 -15.71 7.34 15.51
C VAL A 167 -17.03 8.04 15.30
N SER A 168 -17.04 9.36 15.44
CA SER A 168 -18.25 10.13 15.16
C SER A 168 -18.48 10.24 13.66
N ASP A 169 -19.76 10.35 13.29
CA ASP A 169 -20.16 10.81 11.97
C ASP A 169 -19.49 12.17 11.72
N ASN A 170 -18.67 12.26 10.68
CA ASN A 170 -17.91 13.46 10.27
C ASN A 170 -16.57 13.73 10.94
N MET A 171 -15.95 12.75 11.62
CA MET A 171 -14.56 12.89 12.05
C MET A 171 -13.65 13.20 10.84
N SER A 172 -13.02 14.37 10.87
CA SER A 172 -12.07 14.79 9.84
C SER A 172 -10.88 13.84 9.79
N ASN A 173 -10.42 13.54 8.57
CA ASN A 173 -9.31 12.65 8.34
C ASN A 173 -8.04 13.43 7.99
N PRO A 174 -7.02 13.43 8.86
CA PRO A 174 -5.77 14.14 8.60
C PRO A 174 -4.95 13.49 7.48
N PHE A 175 -5.26 12.25 7.07
CA PHE A 175 -4.56 11.51 6.02
C PHE A 175 -5.21 11.63 4.64
N ALA A 176 -6.16 12.55 4.44
CA ALA A 176 -6.92 12.65 3.19
C ALA A 176 -6.00 12.77 1.96
N LYS A 177 -4.91 13.55 2.09
CA LYS A 177 -3.93 13.74 1.02
C LYS A 177 -3.14 12.46 0.74
N GLU A 178 -2.68 11.78 1.78
CA GLU A 178 -1.91 10.54 1.73
C GLU A 178 -2.75 9.41 1.13
N LEU A 179 -4.04 9.34 1.45
CA LEU A 179 -4.97 8.36 0.87
C LEU A 179 -5.23 8.62 -0.61
N ARG A 180 -5.30 9.88 -1.04
CA ARG A 180 -5.36 10.21 -2.47
C ARG A 180 -4.09 9.78 -3.18
N TYR A 181 -2.90 10.08 -2.65
CA TYR A 181 -1.65 9.58 -3.24
C TYR A 181 -1.57 8.06 -3.26
N PHE A 182 -2.06 7.39 -2.22
CA PHE A 182 -2.18 5.94 -2.22
C PHE A 182 -3.04 5.46 -3.40
N MET A 183 -4.20 6.08 -3.64
CA MET A 183 -5.05 5.75 -4.79
C MET A 183 -4.37 6.05 -6.13
N GLU A 184 -3.62 7.15 -6.25
CA GLU A 184 -2.82 7.41 -7.44
C GLU A 184 -1.88 6.24 -7.73
N VAL A 185 -1.14 5.76 -6.72
CA VAL A 185 -0.25 4.61 -6.85
C VAL A 185 -1.01 3.33 -7.22
N VAL A 186 -2.22 3.12 -6.69
CA VAL A 186 -3.10 2.02 -7.14
C VAL A 186 -3.38 2.16 -8.64
N PHE A 187 -3.79 3.35 -9.10
CA PHE A 187 -4.06 3.60 -10.52
C PHE A 187 -2.82 3.29 -11.36
N PHE A 188 -1.63 3.78 -10.98
CA PHE A 188 -0.40 3.47 -11.70
C PHE A 188 -0.10 1.99 -11.78
N LYS A 189 -0.25 1.24 -10.69
CA LYS A 189 -0.03 -0.21 -10.70
C LYS A 189 -0.95 -0.92 -11.67
N LEU A 190 -2.21 -0.48 -11.73
CA LEU A 190 -3.20 -0.99 -12.68
C LEU A 190 -2.86 -0.59 -14.12
N ILE A 191 -2.56 0.69 -14.38
CA ILE A 191 -2.20 1.20 -15.72
C ILE A 191 -0.96 0.50 -16.28
N ASN A 192 0.01 0.14 -15.43
CA ASN A 192 1.21 -0.59 -15.84
C ASN A 192 0.99 -2.10 -16.08
N SER A 193 -0.24 -2.60 -15.95
CA SER A 193 -0.63 -3.95 -16.35
C SER A 193 -0.96 -4.03 -17.84
N PRO A 194 -1.02 -5.23 -18.47
CA PRO A 194 -1.32 -5.34 -19.90
C PRO A 194 -2.77 -4.97 -20.29
N TYR A 195 -3.64 -4.67 -19.32
CA TYR A 195 -5.04 -4.36 -19.55
C TYR A 195 -5.27 -2.91 -19.97
N LYS A 196 -6.42 -2.65 -20.61
CA LYS A 196 -6.77 -1.33 -21.14
C LYS A 196 -7.80 -0.60 -20.29
N ASN A 197 -8.79 -1.33 -19.77
CA ASN A 197 -9.91 -0.76 -19.04
C ASN A 197 -9.82 -1.12 -17.55
N PHE A 198 -10.14 -0.16 -16.70
CA PHE A 198 -10.04 -0.31 -15.25
C PHE A 198 -11.27 0.28 -14.59
N HIS A 199 -11.75 -0.44 -13.58
CA HIS A 199 -12.85 -0.04 -12.73
C HIS A 199 -12.51 -0.38 -11.28
N ILE A 200 -12.69 0.57 -10.38
CA ILE A 200 -12.41 0.40 -8.96
C ILE A 200 -13.62 0.84 -8.17
N ASP A 201 -14.16 -0.09 -7.39
CA ASP A 201 -15.19 0.19 -6.40
C ASP A 201 -14.55 0.25 -5.01
N VAL A 202 -14.75 1.38 -4.33
CA VAL A 202 -14.41 1.52 -2.92
C VAL A 202 -15.69 1.47 -2.13
N PHE A 203 -15.78 0.54 -1.19
CA PHE A 203 -16.88 0.40 -0.25
C PHE A 203 -16.46 0.93 1.13
N SER A 204 -17.41 1.40 1.94
CA SER A 204 -17.21 1.58 3.38
C SER A 204 -17.72 0.35 4.15
N ASN A 205 -17.27 0.17 5.39
CA ASN A 205 -17.76 -0.90 6.28
C ASN A 205 -19.30 -0.98 6.27
N PRO A 206 -19.88 -2.19 6.44
CA PRO A 206 -21.32 -2.35 6.54
C PRO A 206 -21.86 -1.59 7.75
N SER A 207 -23.05 -1.01 7.62
CA SER A 207 -23.82 -0.53 8.78
C SER A 207 -24.26 -1.74 9.62
N GLU A 208 -24.19 -1.61 10.94
CA GLU A 208 -24.61 -2.63 11.93
C GLU A 208 -25.96 -3.27 11.60
N ASN A 209 -26.90 -2.51 11.01
CA ASN A 209 -28.28 -2.96 10.83
C ASN A 209 -28.57 -3.75 9.54
N ASN A 210 -27.64 -3.87 8.58
CA ASN A 210 -27.98 -4.53 7.30
C ASN A 210 -26.85 -5.32 6.61
N GLY A 211 -25.64 -5.40 7.18
CA GLY A 211 -24.55 -6.24 6.67
C GLY A 211 -24.04 -5.92 5.25
N SER A 212 -24.66 -4.98 4.54
CA SER A 212 -24.31 -4.62 3.17
C SER A 212 -23.28 -3.48 3.13
N PHE A 213 -22.21 -3.71 2.36
CA PHE A 213 -21.20 -2.71 2.09
C PHE A 213 -21.82 -1.53 1.32
N LYS A 214 -21.66 -0.31 1.84
CA LYS A 214 -22.11 0.91 1.13
C LYS A 214 -21.03 1.35 0.15
N LYS A 215 -21.41 1.63 -1.12
CA LYS A 215 -20.48 2.22 -2.09
C LYS A 215 -20.05 3.61 -1.62
N TYR A 216 -18.73 3.80 -1.45
CA TYR A 216 -18.11 5.04 -0.98
C TYR A 216 -17.63 5.90 -2.14
N ALA A 217 -16.89 5.30 -3.08
CA ALA A 217 -16.41 5.97 -4.28
C ALA A 217 -16.25 4.96 -5.42
N GLU A 218 -16.30 5.47 -6.65
CA GLU A 218 -16.12 4.71 -7.86
C GLU A 218 -15.12 5.41 -8.76
N PHE A 219 -14.22 4.65 -9.37
CA PHE A 219 -13.23 5.16 -10.31
C PHE A 219 -13.20 4.31 -11.57
N SER A 220 -13.18 4.95 -12.74
CA SER A 220 -12.97 4.27 -14.00
C SER A 220 -12.02 5.04 -14.91
N PHE A 221 -11.16 4.32 -15.61
CA PHE A 221 -10.20 4.91 -16.54
C PHE A 221 -9.77 3.91 -17.61
N ASN A 222 -9.24 4.45 -18.70
CA ASN A 222 -8.71 3.68 -19.81
C ASN A 222 -7.25 4.09 -20.04
N ARG A 223 -6.35 3.10 -20.07
CA ARG A 223 -4.90 3.28 -20.21
C ARG A 223 -4.52 4.09 -21.44
N GLU A 224 -5.19 3.91 -22.57
CA GLU A 224 -4.83 4.55 -23.84
C GLU A 224 -5.08 6.07 -23.82
N ARG A 225 -5.86 6.55 -22.84
CA ARG A 225 -6.13 7.98 -22.65
C ARG A 225 -5.16 8.66 -21.69
N VAL A 226 -4.35 7.88 -20.96
CA VAL A 226 -3.45 8.41 -19.93
C VAL A 226 -2.14 8.88 -20.57
N ASN A 227 -1.76 10.13 -20.34
CA ASN A 227 -0.44 10.62 -20.72
C ASN A 227 0.60 10.26 -19.65
N PHE A 228 1.33 9.16 -19.87
CA PHE A 228 2.34 8.65 -18.94
C PHE A 228 3.44 9.64 -18.56
N GLU A 229 3.84 10.52 -19.48
CA GLU A 229 4.91 11.49 -19.23
C GLU A 229 4.49 12.54 -18.19
N LYS A 230 3.22 12.93 -18.19
CA LYS A 230 2.66 13.88 -17.22
C LYS A 230 2.38 13.23 -15.87
N VAL A 231 1.96 11.97 -15.89
CA VAL A 231 1.48 11.32 -14.67
C VAL A 231 2.62 10.71 -13.85
N LYS A 232 3.75 10.31 -14.45
CA LYS A 232 4.87 9.58 -13.80
C LYS A 232 5.44 10.21 -12.51
N ASP A 233 5.24 11.52 -12.30
CA ASP A 233 5.77 12.24 -11.13
C ASP A 233 4.80 12.26 -9.92
N PHE A 234 3.64 11.60 -10.01
CA PHE A 234 2.66 11.48 -8.91
C PHE A 234 2.22 12.83 -8.30
N ARG A 235 2.03 13.84 -9.16
CA ARG A 235 1.62 15.20 -8.77
C ARG A 235 0.11 15.43 -8.85
N GLY A 236 -0.69 14.37 -8.81
CA GLY A 236 -2.14 14.45 -8.99
C GLY A 236 -2.62 14.52 -10.44
N GLU A 237 -1.73 14.66 -11.42
CA GLU A 237 -2.07 14.71 -12.85
C GLU A 237 -2.87 13.47 -13.32
N VAL A 238 -2.68 12.32 -12.66
CA VAL A 238 -3.43 11.10 -13.00
C VAL A 238 -4.93 11.29 -12.82
N TRP A 239 -5.37 12.10 -11.85
CA TRP A 239 -6.79 12.36 -11.58
C TRP A 239 -7.53 12.99 -12.75
N ASN A 240 -6.83 13.73 -13.62
CA ASN A 240 -7.40 14.30 -14.85
C ASN A 240 -7.89 13.22 -15.85
N TYR A 241 -7.43 11.98 -15.68
CA TYR A 241 -7.77 10.83 -16.52
C TYR A 241 -8.72 9.85 -15.82
N ILE A 242 -9.06 10.10 -14.55
CA ILE A 242 -9.94 9.24 -13.76
C ILE A 242 -11.35 9.80 -13.77
N LYS A 243 -12.30 9.02 -14.28
CA LYS A 243 -13.73 9.30 -14.09
C LYS A 243 -14.14 8.84 -12.71
N THR A 244 -14.81 9.70 -11.95
CA THR A 244 -15.32 9.37 -10.63
C THR A 244 -16.65 10.08 -10.37
N THR A 245 -17.48 9.47 -9.53
CA THR A 245 -18.75 10.04 -9.07
C THR A 245 -18.59 10.95 -7.85
N SER A 246 -17.41 10.97 -7.23
CA SER A 246 -17.11 11.74 -6.02
C SER A 246 -16.27 12.98 -6.34
N ASP A 247 -16.44 14.04 -5.55
CA ASP A 247 -15.51 15.18 -5.61
C ASP A 247 -14.12 14.74 -5.11
N ILE A 248 -13.12 14.87 -5.99
CA ILE A 248 -11.73 14.48 -5.72
C ILE A 248 -11.14 15.28 -4.54
N SER A 249 -11.55 16.54 -4.36
CA SER A 249 -11.05 17.37 -3.25
C SER A 249 -11.58 16.89 -1.90
N GLU A 250 -12.80 16.34 -1.88
CA GLU A 250 -13.49 15.87 -0.68
C GLU A 250 -13.26 14.38 -0.39
N ILE A 251 -12.80 13.60 -1.37
CA ILE A 251 -12.60 12.17 -1.17
C ILE A 251 -11.57 11.90 -0.07
N PHE A 252 -11.94 10.98 0.83
CA PHE A 252 -11.22 10.63 2.05
C PHE A 252 -11.03 11.76 3.06
N SER A 253 -11.70 12.92 2.91
CA SER A 253 -11.66 14.03 3.88
C SER A 253 -12.19 13.67 5.27
N LYS A 254 -12.98 12.60 5.35
CA LYS A 254 -13.56 12.05 6.59
C LYS A 254 -13.16 10.60 6.76
N TYR A 255 -13.11 10.16 8.01
CA TYR A 255 -13.00 8.74 8.34
C TYR A 255 -14.24 7.99 7.81
N PRO A 256 -14.08 6.72 7.40
CA PRO A 256 -15.22 5.91 6.99
C PRO A 256 -16.12 5.68 8.20
N ILE A 257 -17.42 5.85 8.01
CA ILE A 257 -18.42 5.70 9.06
C ILE A 257 -18.42 4.24 9.53
N VAL A 258 -18.22 4.04 10.83
CA VAL A 258 -18.50 2.77 11.52
C VAL A 258 -19.77 3.02 12.30
N LYS A 259 -20.92 2.69 11.70
CA LYS A 259 -22.23 2.76 12.32
C LYS A 259 -22.73 1.39 12.62
#